data_AF-A0A939I6G3-F1
#
_entry.id   AF-A0A939I6G3-F1
#
_cell.length_a   1.000
_cell.length_b   1.000
_cell.length_c   1.000
_cell.angle_alpha   90.00
_cell.angle_beta   90.00
_cell.angle_gamma   90.00
#
_symmetry.space_group_name_H-M   'P 1'
#
loop_
_entity.id
_entity.type
_entity.pdbx_description
1 polymer ?
#
loop_
_entity_poly.entity_id
_entity_poly.type
_entity_poly.pdbx_seq_one_letter_code
_entity_poly.pdbx_strand_id
1 'polypeptide(L)'
;MRGSAPLGRIFGIPLRIHWSAPVLVLFFGVGLGGQALPVWVPGRSGTAYGLAGLVGSLLLTASLLLHETAHAVTARRAGIRVDDMTVFALGGVTRMARPPSPRRQATVAGIGPLSSLVLGGLFVASGIGAEDALGWSLPAAVLLWAGWANLLLGVFNLLPAAPLDGGRLLLAAVWWRKGDREQAERVAGRAGQVGGLLLCAVGWVEFLRGDGAGIWLLFIGFFMWSSAQAEVRRAALVTALRGTRVAQAMSFPVPTGPDWLTLDRFLAEPAARTRYPVVVLVDPAGRASGLVDPRRLAAVPPGRRAGLRIRDLATPLPGCLVAAPGDDLVDVLDRATAPPPILVLDDGRPIGIVTVEALDRIARNRRPTTTAE
;
A
#
# COMPACT_ATOMS: atom_id res chain seq x y z
N MET A 1 -3.02 -4.92 3.32
CA MET A 1 -4.19 -4.03 3.02
C MET A 1 -5.48 -4.79 3.33
N ARG A 2 -6.49 -4.15 3.96
CA ARG A 2 -7.82 -4.76 4.14
C ARG A 2 -8.43 -5.05 2.75
N GLY A 3 -9.07 -6.20 2.56
CA GLY A 3 -9.65 -6.58 1.26
C GLY A 3 -8.68 -7.22 0.26
N SER A 4 -7.49 -7.65 0.70
CA SER A 4 -6.54 -8.41 -0.13
C SER A 4 -6.54 -9.89 0.23
N ALA A 5 -6.64 -10.76 -0.78
CA ALA A 5 -6.56 -12.21 -0.63
C ALA A 5 -5.19 -12.72 -1.14
N PRO A 6 -4.63 -13.79 -0.56
CA PRO A 6 -3.44 -14.44 -1.12
C PRO A 6 -3.79 -15.07 -2.47
N LEU A 7 -2.96 -14.81 -3.48
CA LEU A 7 -3.12 -15.37 -4.83
C LEU A 7 -2.07 -16.48 -5.11
N GLY A 8 -0.86 -16.35 -4.54
CA GLY A 8 0.20 -17.33 -4.74
C GLY A 8 1.58 -16.78 -4.37
N ARG A 9 2.63 -17.28 -5.02
CA ARG A 9 4.00 -16.78 -4.88
C ARG A 9 4.65 -16.60 -6.25
N ILE A 10 5.36 -15.49 -6.45
CA ILE A 10 6.19 -15.24 -7.64
C ILE A 10 7.64 -15.12 -7.17
N PHE A 11 8.55 -15.93 -7.71
CA PHE A 11 9.95 -16.04 -7.26
C PHE A 11 10.10 -16.22 -5.73
N GLY A 12 9.13 -16.87 -5.08
CA GLY A 12 9.11 -17.07 -3.62
C GLY A 12 8.53 -15.91 -2.80
N ILE A 13 8.13 -14.81 -3.45
CA ILE A 13 7.55 -13.62 -2.82
C ILE A 13 6.02 -13.78 -2.78
N PRO A 14 5.37 -13.61 -1.61
CA PRO A 14 3.91 -13.70 -1.50
C PRO A 14 3.21 -12.67 -2.40
N LEU A 15 2.32 -13.15 -3.27
CA LEU A 15 1.47 -12.33 -4.12
C LEU A 15 0.06 -12.26 -3.54
N ARG A 16 -0.47 -11.05 -3.43
CA ARG A 16 -1.83 -10.77 -2.96
C ARG A 16 -2.59 -9.99 -4.03
N ILE A 17 -3.88 -10.26 -4.14
CA ILE A 17 -4.79 -9.53 -5.01
C ILE A 17 -5.85 -8.82 -4.20
N HIS A 18 -6.02 -7.52 -4.44
CA HIS A 18 -7.09 -6.74 -3.87
C HIS A 18 -8.36 -6.89 -4.73
N TRP A 19 -9.54 -6.84 -4.11
CA TRP A 19 -10.82 -6.96 -4.83
C TRP A 19 -11.00 -5.94 -5.96
N SER A 20 -10.27 -4.83 -5.91
CA SER A 20 -10.31 -3.79 -6.95
C SER A 20 -9.47 -4.13 -8.19
N ALA A 21 -8.57 -5.12 -8.16
CA ALA A 21 -7.72 -5.42 -9.31
C ALA A 21 -8.52 -5.86 -10.57
N PRO A 22 -9.56 -6.71 -10.47
CA PRO A 22 -10.42 -7.03 -11.61
C PRO A 22 -11.13 -5.81 -12.22
N VAL A 23 -11.39 -4.76 -11.43
CA VAL A 23 -12.00 -3.52 -11.93
C VAL A 23 -11.11 -2.85 -12.96
N LEU A 24 -9.78 -2.91 -12.79
CA LEU A 24 -8.82 -2.37 -13.75
C LEU A 24 -8.85 -3.12 -15.09
N VAL A 25 -8.87 -4.46 -15.01
CA VAL A 25 -8.95 -5.33 -16.19
C VAL A 25 -10.23 -5.05 -16.98
N LEU A 26 -11.36 -4.89 -16.27
CA LEU A 26 -12.63 -4.54 -16.87
C LEU A 26 -12.61 -3.13 -17.48
N PHE A 27 -12.10 -2.14 -16.75
CA PHE A 27 -12.03 -0.75 -17.20
C PHE A 27 -11.24 -0.62 -18.50
N PHE A 28 -10.01 -1.14 -18.53
CA PHE A 28 -9.19 -1.09 -19.75
C PHE A 28 -9.70 -2.01 -20.84
N GLY A 29 -10.24 -3.18 -20.49
CA GLY A 29 -10.76 -4.14 -21.47
C GLY A 29 -11.97 -3.61 -22.22
N VAL A 30 -12.92 -2.99 -21.50
CA VAL A 30 -14.11 -2.36 -22.07
C VAL A 30 -13.73 -1.09 -22.83
N GLY A 31 -12.82 -0.27 -22.30
CA GLY A 31 -12.35 0.93 -23.01
C GLY A 31 -11.66 0.59 -24.33
N LEU A 32 -10.73 -0.37 -24.30
CA LEU A 32 -10.01 -0.81 -25.49
C LEU A 32 -10.93 -1.50 -26.50
N GLY A 33 -11.71 -2.49 -26.06
CA GLY A 33 -12.59 -3.26 -26.94
C GLY A 33 -13.82 -2.49 -27.42
N GLY A 34 -14.41 -1.65 -26.57
CA GLY A 34 -15.66 -0.95 -26.87
C GLY A 34 -15.49 0.41 -27.53
N GLN A 35 -14.36 1.09 -27.34
CA GLN A 35 -14.16 2.47 -27.82
C GLN A 35 -12.99 2.58 -28.79
N ALA A 36 -11.82 2.07 -28.42
CA ALA A 36 -10.60 2.30 -29.20
C ALA A 36 -10.45 1.39 -30.43
N LEU A 37 -10.52 0.07 -30.24
CA LEU A 37 -10.33 -0.90 -31.33
C LEU A 37 -11.36 -0.77 -32.48
N PRO A 38 -12.66 -0.49 -32.24
CA PRO A 38 -13.61 -0.27 -33.32
C PRO A 38 -13.26 0.93 -34.21
N VAL A 39 -12.59 1.95 -33.66
CA VAL A 39 -12.13 3.13 -34.39
C VAL A 39 -10.84 2.85 -35.13
N TRP A 40 -9.88 2.16 -34.51
CA TRP A 40 -8.58 1.90 -35.12
C TRP A 40 -8.61 0.80 -36.19
N VAL A 41 -9.42 -0.23 -35.98
CA VAL A 41 -9.49 -1.40 -36.88
C VAL A 41 -10.97 -1.70 -37.16
N PRO A 42 -11.67 -0.89 -37.97
CA PRO A 42 -13.10 -1.04 -38.21
C PRO A 42 -13.43 -2.37 -38.94
N GLY A 43 -14.69 -2.79 -38.83
CA GLY A 43 -15.21 -3.95 -39.57
C GLY A 43 -15.02 -5.33 -38.92
N ARG A 44 -14.62 -5.39 -37.64
CA ARG A 44 -14.60 -6.65 -36.86
C ARG A 44 -15.87 -6.83 -36.02
N SER A 45 -16.15 -8.06 -35.60
CA SER A 45 -17.30 -8.37 -34.75
C SER A 45 -17.10 -7.82 -33.33
N GLY A 46 -18.22 -7.54 -32.63
CA GLY A 46 -18.18 -7.13 -31.22
C GLY A 46 -17.49 -8.17 -30.31
N THR A 47 -17.62 -9.47 -30.63
CA THR A 47 -16.92 -10.55 -29.91
C THR A 47 -15.40 -10.48 -30.11
N ALA A 48 -14.93 -10.17 -31.33
CA ALA A 48 -13.51 -10.03 -31.61
C ALA A 48 -12.92 -8.84 -30.84
N TYR A 49 -13.61 -7.69 -30.82
CA TYR A 49 -13.15 -6.55 -30.03
C TYR A 49 -13.20 -6.81 -28.52
N GLY A 50 -14.22 -7.49 -28.02
CA GLY A 50 -14.31 -7.85 -26.60
C GLY A 50 -13.16 -8.75 -26.15
N LEU A 51 -12.82 -9.77 -26.95
CA LEU A 51 -11.68 -10.65 -26.70
C LEU A 51 -10.35 -9.90 -26.81
N ALA A 52 -10.17 -9.08 -27.85
CA ALA A 52 -8.96 -8.28 -28.04
C ALA A 52 -8.76 -7.26 -26.90
N GLY A 53 -9.85 -6.63 -26.44
CA GLY A 53 -9.87 -5.76 -25.27
C GLY A 53 -9.44 -6.47 -24.00
N LEU A 54 -10.01 -7.65 -23.73
CA LEU A 54 -9.63 -8.49 -22.59
C LEU A 54 -8.15 -8.92 -22.66
N VAL A 55 -7.67 -9.35 -23.82
CA VAL A 55 -6.26 -9.72 -24.02
C VAL A 55 -5.36 -8.52 -23.75
N GLY A 56 -5.69 -7.34 -24.30
CA GLY A 56 -4.93 -6.12 -24.05
C GLY A 56 -4.86 -5.76 -22.57
N SER A 57 -6.00 -5.77 -21.86
CA SER A 57 -6.01 -5.42 -20.44
C SER A 57 -5.29 -6.45 -19.55
N LEU A 58 -5.33 -7.74 -19.93
CA LEU A 58 -4.52 -8.78 -19.28
C LEU A 58 -3.02 -8.60 -19.55
N LEU A 59 -2.62 -8.24 -20.78
CA LEU A 59 -1.23 -7.93 -21.12
C LEU A 59 -0.71 -6.72 -20.32
N LEU A 60 -1.50 -5.66 -20.20
CA LEU A 60 -1.15 -4.50 -19.39
C LEU A 60 -1.01 -4.88 -17.91
N THR A 61 -1.95 -5.67 -17.38
CA THR A 61 -1.90 -6.16 -15.99
C THR A 61 -0.69 -7.05 -15.74
N ALA A 62 -0.35 -7.94 -16.68
CA ALA A 62 0.85 -8.77 -16.63
C ALA A 62 2.13 -7.92 -16.68
N SER A 63 2.14 -6.84 -17.46
CA SER A 63 3.27 -5.91 -17.52
C SER A 63 3.47 -5.15 -16.20
N LEU A 64 2.38 -4.70 -15.58
CA LEU A 64 2.40 -4.09 -14.25
C LEU A 64 2.89 -5.07 -13.18
N LEU A 65 2.44 -6.33 -13.25
CA LEU A 65 2.95 -7.39 -12.37
C LEU A 65 4.45 -7.61 -12.55
N LEU A 66 4.93 -7.61 -13.79
CA LEU A 66 6.35 -7.75 -14.09
C LEU A 66 7.16 -6.55 -13.61
N HIS A 67 6.61 -5.34 -13.71
CA HIS A 67 7.19 -4.12 -13.12
C HIS A 67 7.41 -4.25 -11.61
N GLU A 68 6.37 -4.64 -10.86
CA GLU A 68 6.50 -4.86 -9.40
C GLU A 68 7.43 -6.02 -9.06
N THR A 69 7.38 -7.08 -9.87
CA THR A 69 8.27 -8.23 -9.70
C THR A 69 9.73 -7.81 -9.91
N ALA A 70 10.00 -6.91 -10.85
CA ALA A 70 11.33 -6.38 -11.09
C ALA A 70 11.85 -5.60 -9.87
N HIS A 71 11.01 -4.76 -9.25
CA HIS A 71 11.32 -4.09 -7.98
C HIS A 71 11.67 -5.11 -6.89
N ALA A 72 10.79 -6.09 -6.68
CA ALA A 72 10.91 -7.06 -5.60
C ALA A 72 12.14 -7.98 -5.76
N VAL A 73 12.40 -8.46 -6.98
CA VAL A 73 13.58 -9.29 -7.28
C VAL A 73 14.87 -8.48 -7.11
N THR A 74 14.89 -7.24 -7.59
CA THR A 74 16.07 -6.35 -7.46
C THR A 74 16.34 -5.99 -6.00
N ALA A 75 15.29 -5.72 -5.22
CA ALA A 75 15.40 -5.48 -3.79
C ALA A 75 16.00 -6.69 -3.06
N ARG A 76 15.52 -7.91 -3.34
CA ARG A 76 16.07 -9.14 -2.74
C ARG A 76 17.53 -9.38 -3.12
N ARG A 77 17.88 -9.16 -4.40
CA ARG A 77 19.28 -9.25 -4.87
C ARG A 77 20.18 -8.21 -4.20
N ALA A 78 19.64 -7.06 -3.83
CA ALA A 78 20.33 -6.02 -3.07
C ALA A 78 20.34 -6.26 -1.54
N GLY A 79 19.87 -7.42 -1.06
CA GLY A 79 19.82 -7.78 0.36
C GLY A 79 18.73 -7.05 1.15
N ILE A 80 17.69 -6.54 0.48
CA ILE A 80 16.57 -5.84 1.11
C ILE A 80 15.44 -6.85 1.33
N ARG A 81 14.88 -6.89 2.55
CA ARG A 81 13.75 -7.77 2.88
C ARG A 81 12.51 -7.31 2.11
N VAL A 82 11.85 -8.25 1.43
CA VAL A 82 10.56 -8.03 0.76
C VAL A 82 9.52 -8.91 1.46
N ASP A 83 8.47 -8.29 1.96
CA ASP A 83 7.45 -8.96 2.77
C ASP A 83 6.33 -9.54 1.88
N ASP A 84 5.73 -8.70 1.02
CA ASP A 84 4.68 -9.11 0.08
C ASP A 84 4.52 -8.13 -1.10
N MET A 85 3.89 -8.60 -2.17
CA MET A 85 3.43 -7.77 -3.30
C MET A 85 1.91 -7.82 -3.37
N THR A 86 1.27 -6.66 -3.48
CA THR A 86 -0.19 -6.56 -3.61
C THR A 86 -0.57 -5.81 -4.88
N VAL A 87 -1.46 -6.40 -5.68
CA VAL A 87 -2.03 -5.77 -6.90
C VAL A 87 -3.40 -5.20 -6.60
N PHE A 88 -3.68 -3.99 -7.07
CA PHE A 88 -4.94 -3.29 -6.90
C PHE A 88 -5.25 -2.42 -8.13
N ALA A 89 -6.33 -1.63 -8.08
CA ALA A 89 -6.84 -0.96 -9.27
C ALA A 89 -5.90 0.13 -9.81
N LEU A 90 -5.10 0.77 -8.94
CA LEU A 90 -4.24 1.88 -9.33
C LEU A 90 -2.78 1.46 -9.55
N GLY A 91 -2.49 0.16 -9.52
CA GLY A 91 -1.13 -0.34 -9.64
C GLY A 91 -0.85 -1.56 -8.77
N GLY A 92 0.43 -1.81 -8.54
CA GLY A 92 0.88 -2.71 -7.50
C GLY A 92 1.62 -1.95 -6.39
N VAL A 93 1.78 -2.60 -5.26
CA VAL A 93 2.66 -2.12 -4.19
C VAL A 93 3.50 -3.27 -3.68
N THR A 94 4.81 -3.05 -3.72
CA THR A 94 5.79 -3.95 -3.11
C THR A 94 6.12 -3.47 -1.70
N ARG A 95 5.77 -4.27 -0.69
CA ARG A 95 6.11 -4.01 0.71
C ARG A 95 7.51 -4.56 0.98
N MET A 96 8.43 -3.66 1.28
CA MET A 96 9.84 -3.99 1.52
C MET A 96 10.44 -3.09 2.60
N ALA A 97 11.52 -3.58 3.20
CA ALA A 97 12.32 -2.82 4.15
C ALA A 97 13.01 -1.63 3.49
N ARG A 98 13.46 -0.67 4.31
CA ARG A 98 14.15 0.54 3.83
C ARG A 98 15.48 0.18 3.17
N PRO A 99 15.77 0.69 1.95
CA PRO A 99 17.09 0.52 1.35
C PRO A 99 18.20 1.19 2.19
N PRO A 100 19.32 0.49 2.47
CA PRO A 100 20.34 1.00 3.39
C PRO A 100 21.31 2.01 2.77
N SER A 101 21.26 2.20 1.44
CA SER A 101 22.13 3.16 0.75
C SER A 101 21.40 3.84 -0.42
N PRO A 102 21.81 5.06 -0.82
CA PRO A 102 21.19 5.78 -1.93
C PRO A 102 21.34 5.01 -3.25
N ARG A 103 22.46 4.31 -3.46
CA ARG A 103 22.66 3.46 -4.64
C ARG A 103 21.61 2.36 -4.72
N ARG A 104 21.39 1.62 -3.62
CA ARG A 104 20.37 0.56 -3.59
C ARG A 104 18.96 1.12 -3.77
N GLN A 105 18.68 2.29 -3.19
CA GLN A 105 17.40 3.00 -3.42
C GLN A 105 17.20 3.33 -4.90
N ALA A 106 18.23 3.85 -5.58
CA ALA A 106 18.16 4.21 -6.98
C ALA A 106 18.03 2.98 -7.89
N THR A 107 18.81 1.92 -7.63
CA THR A 107 18.76 0.68 -8.41
C THR A 107 17.38 0.01 -8.34
N VAL A 108 16.80 -0.08 -7.13
CA VAL A 108 15.44 -0.61 -6.98
C VAL A 108 14.45 0.32 -7.67
N ALA A 109 14.44 1.63 -7.38
CA ALA A 109 13.47 2.54 -7.99
C ALA A 109 13.55 2.59 -9.53
N GLY A 110 14.74 2.49 -10.12
CA GLY A 110 14.91 2.57 -11.57
C GLY A 110 14.50 1.32 -12.34
N ILE A 111 14.48 0.13 -11.72
CA ILE A 111 14.25 -1.13 -12.45
C ILE A 111 12.80 -1.28 -12.92
N GLY A 112 11.83 -0.77 -12.15
CA GLY A 112 10.42 -0.78 -12.52
C GLY A 112 10.20 -0.01 -13.82
N PRO A 113 10.47 1.31 -13.87
CA PRO A 113 10.29 2.10 -15.08
C PRO A 113 11.09 1.55 -16.26
N LEU A 114 12.32 1.08 -16.04
CA LEU A 114 13.12 0.44 -17.10
C LEU A 114 12.40 -0.80 -17.66
N SER A 115 11.84 -1.66 -16.81
CA SER A 115 11.10 -2.84 -17.26
C SER A 115 9.86 -2.47 -18.08
N SER A 116 9.11 -1.44 -17.67
CA SER A 116 7.97 -0.93 -18.44
C SER A 116 8.40 -0.32 -19.77
N LEU A 117 9.49 0.43 -19.82
CA LEU A 117 10.00 1.00 -21.07
C LEU A 117 10.45 -0.09 -22.05
N VAL A 118 11.16 -1.11 -21.56
CA VAL A 118 11.61 -2.26 -22.37
C VAL A 118 10.42 -3.03 -22.91
N LEU A 119 9.44 -3.39 -22.06
CA LEU A 119 8.22 -4.08 -22.50
C LEU A 119 7.43 -3.22 -23.49
N GLY A 120 7.34 -1.92 -23.23
CA GLY A 120 6.68 -0.97 -24.12
C GLY A 120 7.30 -0.97 -25.52
N GLY A 121 8.63 -0.85 -25.60
CA GLY A 121 9.37 -0.93 -26.86
C GLY A 121 9.20 -2.27 -27.57
N LEU A 122 9.25 -3.39 -26.84
CA LEU A 122 9.05 -4.73 -27.40
C LEU A 122 7.64 -4.92 -27.97
N PHE A 123 6.60 -4.45 -27.27
CA PHE A 123 5.23 -4.53 -27.75
C PHE A 123 4.97 -3.61 -28.94
N VAL A 124 5.53 -2.40 -28.96
CA VAL A 124 5.45 -1.51 -30.13
C VAL A 124 6.12 -2.18 -31.35
N ALA A 125 7.36 -2.66 -31.20
CA ALA A 125 8.07 -3.33 -32.28
C ALA A 125 7.34 -4.58 -32.78
N SER A 126 6.80 -5.38 -31.85
CA SER A 126 6.00 -6.57 -32.20
C SER A 126 4.68 -6.21 -32.89
N GLY A 127 4.04 -5.10 -32.50
CA GLY A 127 2.82 -4.60 -33.12
C GLY A 127 3.04 -4.16 -34.55
N ILE A 128 4.09 -3.36 -34.80
CA ILE A 128 4.51 -2.95 -36.15
C ILE A 128 4.81 -4.19 -37.00
N GLY A 129 5.61 -5.13 -36.47
CA GLY A 129 5.93 -6.37 -37.20
C GLY A 129 4.70 -7.24 -37.50
N ALA A 130 3.73 -7.31 -36.59
CA ALA A 130 2.49 -8.06 -36.81
C ALA A 130 1.61 -7.42 -37.89
N GLU A 131 1.62 -6.09 -38.01
CA GLU A 131 0.91 -5.37 -39.06
C GLU A 131 1.62 -5.53 -40.41
N ASP A 132 2.89 -5.15 -40.47
CA ASP A 132 3.63 -5.03 -41.72
C ASP A 132 3.98 -6.41 -42.34
N ALA A 133 4.31 -7.40 -41.52
CA ALA A 133 4.78 -8.70 -42.02
C ALA A 133 3.66 -9.74 -42.15
N LEU A 134 2.62 -9.66 -41.30
CA LEU A 134 1.57 -10.69 -41.21
C LEU A 134 0.17 -10.18 -41.58
N GLY A 135 -0.02 -8.86 -41.70
CA GLY A 135 -1.34 -8.27 -41.93
C GLY A 135 -2.31 -8.47 -40.75
N TRP A 136 -1.80 -8.75 -39.55
CA TRP A 136 -2.61 -9.04 -38.36
C TRP A 136 -3.05 -7.74 -37.66
N SER A 137 -3.94 -6.99 -38.33
CA SER A 137 -4.32 -5.64 -37.89
C SER A 137 -4.88 -5.57 -36.46
N LEU A 138 -5.72 -6.53 -36.05
CA LEU A 138 -6.32 -6.52 -34.71
C LEU A 138 -5.31 -6.88 -33.60
N PRO A 139 -4.52 -7.98 -33.71
CA PRO A 139 -3.41 -8.23 -32.78
C PRO A 139 -2.37 -7.10 -32.72
N ALA A 140 -2.03 -6.51 -33.88
CA ALA A 140 -1.11 -5.38 -33.95
C ALA A 140 -1.63 -4.18 -33.13
N ALA A 141 -2.89 -3.80 -33.30
CA ALA A 141 -3.50 -2.71 -32.54
C ALA A 141 -3.48 -2.96 -31.02
N VAL A 142 -3.71 -4.20 -30.57
CA VAL A 142 -3.62 -4.57 -29.15
C VAL A 142 -2.19 -4.43 -28.62
N LEU A 143 -1.20 -4.90 -29.39
CA LEU A 143 0.22 -4.81 -29.02
C LEU A 143 0.70 -3.35 -28.98
N LEU A 144 0.34 -2.55 -29.99
CA LEU A 144 0.66 -1.12 -30.03
C LEU A 144 0.06 -0.37 -28.84
N TRP A 145 -1.20 -0.65 -28.51
CA TRP A 145 -1.84 -0.07 -27.33
C TRP A 145 -1.14 -0.47 -26.03
N ALA A 146 -0.88 -1.77 -25.84
CA ALA A 146 -0.18 -2.26 -24.66
C ALA A 146 1.25 -1.70 -24.56
N GLY A 147 1.91 -1.49 -25.71
CA GLY A 147 3.21 -0.89 -25.83
C GLY A 147 3.23 0.57 -25.40
N TRP A 148 2.36 1.39 -25.99
CA TRP A 148 2.21 2.80 -25.60
C TRP A 148 1.79 2.97 -24.14
N ALA A 149 0.88 2.13 -23.64
CA ALA A 149 0.49 2.14 -22.24
C ALA A 149 1.69 1.86 -21.31
N ASN A 150 2.56 0.91 -21.65
CA ASN A 150 3.78 0.62 -20.89
C ASN A 150 4.83 1.73 -20.99
N LEU A 151 5.00 2.34 -22.16
CA LEU A 151 5.89 3.49 -22.33
C LEU A 151 5.42 4.67 -21.46
N LEU A 152 4.12 4.97 -21.51
CA LEU A 152 3.50 6.01 -20.68
C LEU A 152 3.65 5.69 -19.20
N LEU A 153 3.40 4.44 -18.79
CA LEU A 153 3.59 3.99 -17.40
C LEU A 153 5.04 4.16 -16.93
N GLY A 154 6.02 3.81 -17.78
CA GLY A 154 7.44 3.98 -17.49
C GLY A 154 7.84 5.45 -17.33
N VAL A 155 7.47 6.29 -18.30
CA VAL A 155 7.77 7.74 -18.27
C VAL A 155 7.07 8.42 -17.10
N PHE A 156 5.79 8.12 -16.87
CA PHE A 156 5.03 8.68 -15.76
C PHE A 156 5.65 8.28 -14.41
N ASN A 157 6.06 7.03 -14.25
CA ASN A 157 6.76 6.59 -13.04
C ASN A 157 8.14 7.22 -12.86
N LEU A 158 8.77 7.80 -13.89
CA LEU A 158 10.04 8.53 -13.75
C LEU A 158 9.87 9.99 -13.29
N LEU A 159 8.64 10.50 -13.20
CA LEU A 159 8.40 11.86 -12.70
C LEU A 159 8.97 12.02 -11.28
N PRO A 160 9.68 13.12 -10.99
CA PRO A 160 10.46 13.29 -9.76
C PRO A 160 9.57 13.66 -8.56
N ALA A 161 8.62 12.80 -8.23
CA ALA A 161 7.52 13.15 -7.35
C ALA A 161 6.97 11.89 -6.64
N ALA A 162 6.95 11.90 -5.30
CA ALA A 162 6.36 10.79 -4.53
C ALA A 162 4.85 10.66 -4.82
N PRO A 163 4.26 9.46 -4.79
CA PRO A 163 4.84 8.16 -4.44
C PRO A 163 5.52 7.40 -5.61
N LEU A 164 5.70 8.06 -6.77
CA LEU A 164 6.23 7.44 -7.98
C LEU A 164 7.70 7.04 -7.81
N ASP A 165 8.17 6.14 -8.66
CA ASP A 165 9.55 5.65 -8.65
C ASP A 165 10.57 6.78 -8.88
N GLY A 166 10.24 7.78 -9.70
CA GLY A 166 11.04 8.98 -9.93
C GLY A 166 11.16 9.84 -8.68
N GLY A 167 10.14 9.84 -7.81
CA GLY A 167 10.25 10.42 -6.46
C GLY A 167 11.27 9.68 -5.61
N ARG A 168 11.35 8.36 -5.71
CA ARG A 168 12.38 7.54 -5.03
C ARG A 168 13.78 7.72 -5.64
N LEU A 169 13.87 7.97 -6.94
CA LEU A 169 15.12 8.35 -7.62
C LEU A 169 15.58 9.74 -7.16
N LEU A 170 14.66 10.71 -7.07
CA LEU A 170 14.93 12.03 -6.51
C LEU A 170 15.42 11.94 -5.05
N LEU A 171 14.75 11.12 -4.23
CA LEU A 171 15.20 10.82 -2.87
C LEU A 171 16.63 10.28 -2.89
N ALA A 172 16.92 9.27 -3.71
CA ALA A 172 18.27 8.69 -3.79
C ALA A 172 19.32 9.72 -4.19
N ALA A 173 19.02 10.60 -5.16
CA ALA A 173 19.93 11.66 -5.62
C ALA A 173 20.18 12.72 -4.53
N VAL A 174 19.13 13.19 -3.86
CA VAL A 174 19.26 14.18 -2.76
C VAL A 174 19.98 13.55 -1.58
N TRP A 175 19.68 12.31 -1.24
CA TRP A 175 20.34 11.58 -0.16
C TRP A 175 21.82 11.37 -0.46
N TRP A 176 22.17 10.96 -1.67
CA TRP A 176 23.57 10.83 -2.08
C TRP A 176 24.34 12.15 -1.98
N ARG A 177 23.72 13.26 -2.36
CA ARG A 177 24.35 14.59 -2.32
C ARG A 177 24.47 15.17 -0.90
N LYS A 178 23.45 14.98 -0.06
CA LYS A 178 23.36 15.66 1.25
C LYS A 178 23.73 14.77 2.43
N GLY A 179 23.83 13.46 2.26
CA GLY A 179 24.06 12.51 3.34
C GLY A 179 22.86 12.26 4.26
N ASP A 180 21.84 13.12 4.23
CA ASP A 180 20.63 13.00 5.04
C ASP A 180 19.46 12.41 4.24
N ARG A 181 19.08 11.18 4.58
CA ARG A 181 17.94 10.46 3.98
C ARG A 181 16.61 11.11 4.32
N GLU A 182 16.42 11.60 5.55
CA GLU A 182 15.15 12.16 5.99
C GLU A 182 14.87 13.50 5.31
N GLN A 183 15.91 14.30 5.12
CA GLN A 183 15.81 15.50 4.30
C GLN A 183 15.43 15.14 2.85
N ALA A 184 16.01 14.07 2.30
CA ALA A 184 15.68 13.60 0.96
C ALA A 184 14.23 13.10 0.84
N GLU A 185 13.73 12.35 1.82
CA GLU A 185 12.33 11.90 1.89
C GLU A 185 11.36 13.10 1.94
N ARG A 186 11.70 14.15 2.72
CA ARG A 186 10.93 15.39 2.76
C ARG A 186 10.92 16.13 1.42
N VAL A 187 12.05 16.18 0.72
CA VAL A 187 12.14 16.80 -0.62
C VAL A 187 11.30 16.04 -1.64
N ALA A 188 11.45 14.71 -1.71
CA ALA A 188 10.69 13.86 -2.63
C ALA A 188 9.17 13.92 -2.33
N GLY A 189 8.80 13.95 -1.06
CA GLY A 189 7.41 14.10 -0.62
C GLY A 189 6.81 15.45 -1.02
N ARG A 190 7.54 16.56 -0.83
CA ARG A 190 7.10 17.90 -1.29
C ARG A 190 6.97 17.97 -2.80
N ALA A 191 7.91 17.40 -3.54
CA ALA A 191 7.83 17.31 -4.99
C ALA A 191 6.58 16.52 -5.44
N GLY A 192 6.25 15.43 -4.73
CA GLY A 192 4.99 14.69 -4.88
C GLY A 192 3.73 15.54 -4.71
N GLN A 193 3.70 16.35 -3.65
CA GLN A 193 2.57 17.24 -3.36
C GLN A 193 2.40 18.33 -4.43
N VAL A 194 3.50 18.97 -4.82
CA VAL A 194 3.47 20.00 -5.88
C VAL A 194 3.07 19.37 -7.21
N GLY A 195 3.66 18.23 -7.58
CA GLY A 195 3.32 17.50 -8.81
C GLY A 195 1.84 17.10 -8.87
N GLY A 196 1.31 16.55 -7.78
CA GLY A 196 -0.12 16.20 -7.69
C GLY A 196 -1.03 17.43 -7.83
N LEU A 197 -0.68 18.56 -7.19
CA LEU A 197 -1.44 19.80 -7.32
C LEU A 197 -1.40 20.37 -8.74
N LEU A 198 -0.23 20.32 -9.41
CA LEU A 198 -0.08 20.73 -10.81
C LEU A 198 -0.92 19.86 -11.74
N LEU A 199 -0.94 18.54 -11.54
CA LEU A 199 -1.81 17.63 -12.29
C LEU A 199 -3.30 17.97 -12.08
N CYS A 200 -3.70 18.29 -10.85
CA CYS A 200 -5.06 18.75 -10.59
C CYS A 200 -5.36 20.08 -11.33
N ALA A 201 -4.43 21.04 -11.31
CA ALA A 201 -4.62 22.32 -11.99
C ALA A 201 -4.76 22.15 -13.50
N VAL A 202 -3.90 21.32 -14.12
CA VAL A 202 -4.00 20.99 -15.55
C VAL A 202 -5.31 20.27 -15.84
N GLY A 203 -5.67 19.24 -15.06
CA GLY A 203 -6.93 18.52 -15.22
C GLY A 203 -8.17 19.43 -15.09
N TRP A 204 -8.13 20.40 -14.18
CA TRP A 204 -9.18 21.40 -14.02
C TRP A 204 -9.31 22.29 -15.27
N VAL A 205 -8.19 22.76 -15.82
CA VAL A 205 -8.19 23.57 -17.05
C VAL A 205 -8.71 22.78 -18.24
N GLU A 206 -8.27 21.54 -18.43
CA GLU A 206 -8.77 20.67 -19.51
C GLU A 206 -10.27 20.37 -19.37
N PHE A 207 -10.73 20.12 -18.14
CA PHE A 207 -12.15 19.94 -17.87
C PHE A 207 -12.98 21.19 -18.24
N LEU A 208 -12.50 22.39 -17.89
CA LEU A 208 -13.16 23.65 -18.26
C LEU A 208 -13.16 23.90 -19.78
N ARG A 209 -12.21 23.31 -20.53
CA ARG A 209 -12.18 23.32 -22.00
C ARG A 209 -13.13 22.30 -22.64
N GLY A 210 -13.82 21.49 -21.84
CA GLY A 210 -14.74 20.46 -22.31
C GLY A 210 -14.08 19.11 -22.60
N ASP A 211 -12.79 18.94 -22.29
CA ASP A 211 -12.11 17.65 -22.40
C ASP A 211 -12.37 16.78 -21.16
N GLY A 212 -13.13 15.70 -21.35
CA GLY A 212 -13.43 14.73 -20.30
C GLY A 212 -12.18 14.03 -19.73
N ALA A 213 -11.05 14.03 -20.45
CA ALA A 213 -9.77 13.54 -19.94
C ALA A 213 -9.27 14.35 -18.73
N GLY A 214 -9.70 15.62 -18.59
CA GLY A 214 -9.37 16.47 -17.44
C GLY A 214 -9.82 15.88 -16.10
N ILE A 215 -10.95 15.15 -16.07
CA ILE A 215 -11.44 14.46 -14.86
C ILE A 215 -10.45 13.37 -14.41
N TRP A 216 -9.87 12.64 -15.36
CA TRP A 216 -8.87 11.62 -15.05
C TRP A 216 -7.60 12.23 -14.47
N LEU A 217 -7.12 13.35 -15.04
CA LEU A 217 -5.97 14.08 -14.51
C LEU A 217 -6.22 14.62 -13.10
N LEU A 218 -7.43 15.12 -12.81
CA LEU A 218 -7.84 15.53 -11.47
C LEU A 218 -7.77 14.36 -10.47
N PHE A 219 -8.30 13.21 -10.85
CA PHE A 219 -8.30 12.03 -10.00
C PHE A 219 -6.87 11.51 -9.73
N ILE A 220 -6.04 11.42 -10.77
CA ILE A 220 -4.63 11.02 -10.66
C ILE A 220 -3.84 12.02 -9.81
N GLY A 221 -4.00 13.32 -10.06
CA GLY A 221 -3.35 14.39 -9.31
C GLY A 221 -3.72 14.38 -7.83
N PHE A 222 -5.00 14.21 -7.51
CA PHE A 222 -5.49 14.11 -6.14
C PHE A 222 -4.95 12.86 -5.43
N PHE A 223 -4.96 11.71 -6.11
CA PHE A 223 -4.42 10.47 -5.56
C PHE A 223 -2.91 10.58 -5.29
N MET A 224 -2.17 11.19 -6.21
CA MET A 224 -0.74 11.46 -6.07
C MET A 224 -0.46 12.39 -4.89
N TRP A 225 -1.16 13.52 -4.81
CA TRP A 225 -1.02 14.48 -3.70
C TRP A 225 -1.34 13.85 -2.34
N SER A 226 -2.45 13.12 -2.23
CA SER A 226 -2.86 12.46 -0.99
C SER A 226 -1.90 11.35 -0.57
N SER A 227 -1.37 10.59 -1.52
CA SER A 227 -0.34 9.57 -1.27
C SER A 227 0.97 10.19 -0.81
N ALA A 228 1.43 11.26 -1.46
CA ALA A 228 2.62 12.01 -1.05
C ALA A 228 2.47 12.60 0.37
N GLN A 229 1.28 13.11 0.71
CA GLN A 229 0.96 13.57 2.06
C GLN A 229 1.03 12.45 3.10
N ALA A 230 0.49 11.27 2.78
CA ALA A 230 0.57 10.11 3.67
C ALA A 230 2.03 9.67 3.91
N GLU A 231 2.87 9.67 2.88
CA GLU A 231 4.29 9.32 2.98
C GLU A 231 5.08 10.31 3.85
N VAL A 232 4.89 11.63 3.64
CA VAL A 232 5.52 12.67 4.46
C VAL A 232 5.10 12.57 5.93
N ARG A 233 3.81 12.35 6.20
CA ARG A 233 3.30 12.19 7.57
C ARG A 233 3.90 10.96 8.25
N ARG A 234 4.00 9.83 7.52
CA ARG A 234 4.62 8.60 8.04
C ARG A 234 6.10 8.79 8.33
N ALA A 235 6.85 9.45 7.44
CA ALA A 235 8.27 9.74 7.65
C ALA A 235 8.49 10.65 8.88
N ALA A 236 7.66 11.70 9.03
CA ALA A 236 7.71 12.58 10.20
C ALA A 236 7.39 11.86 11.52
N LEU A 237 6.38 10.97 11.51
CA LEU A 237 6.03 10.15 12.66
C LEU A 237 7.21 9.25 13.06
N VAL A 238 7.77 8.50 12.12
CA VAL A 238 8.90 7.61 12.38
C VAL A 238 10.09 8.40 12.94
N THR A 239 10.41 9.55 12.36
CA THR A 239 11.51 10.39 12.81
C THR A 239 11.32 10.84 14.25
N ALA A 240 10.10 11.29 14.61
CA ALA A 240 9.79 11.72 15.97
C ALA A 240 9.88 10.58 16.99
N LEU A 241 9.55 9.35 16.57
CA LEU A 241 9.57 8.16 17.42
C LEU A 241 10.95 7.50 17.55
N ARG A 242 11.97 7.92 16.78
CA ARG A 242 13.31 7.32 16.86
C ARG A 242 13.89 7.35 18.27
N GLY A 243 14.54 6.26 18.66
CA GLY A 243 15.14 6.08 19.98
C GLY A 243 14.11 6.02 21.12
N THR A 244 12.82 5.85 20.79
CA THR A 244 11.77 5.65 21.80
C THR A 244 11.57 4.15 22.00
N ARG A 245 11.70 3.69 23.23
CA ARG A 245 11.37 2.31 23.59
C ARG A 245 9.86 2.14 23.72
N VAL A 246 9.38 0.94 23.45
CA VAL A 246 7.95 0.58 23.62
C VAL A 246 7.46 0.91 25.04
N ALA A 247 8.27 0.67 26.07
CA ALA A 247 7.93 1.01 27.46
C ALA A 247 7.64 2.50 27.70
N GLN A 248 8.21 3.41 26.89
CA GLN A 248 7.98 4.85 27.00
C GLN A 248 6.71 5.30 26.28
N ALA A 249 6.17 4.45 25.37
CA ALA A 249 4.98 4.73 24.60
C ALA A 249 3.72 3.99 25.06
N MET A 250 3.91 2.92 25.82
CA MET A 250 2.79 2.12 26.31
C MET A 250 1.95 2.88 27.33
N SER A 251 0.65 2.63 27.30
CA SER A 251 -0.26 3.02 28.36
C SER A 251 -0.45 1.85 29.32
N PHE A 252 -0.44 2.14 30.61
CA PHE A 252 -0.68 1.19 31.71
C PHE A 252 -1.59 1.87 32.76
N PRO A 253 -2.50 1.12 33.43
CA PRO A 253 -2.81 -0.31 33.25
C PRO A 253 -3.57 -0.61 31.96
N VAL A 254 -3.27 -1.74 31.34
CA VAL A 254 -4.01 -2.24 30.17
C VAL A 254 -5.28 -2.96 30.62
N PRO A 255 -6.45 -2.69 30.03
CA PRO A 255 -7.66 -3.44 30.33
C PRO A 255 -7.49 -4.90 29.92
N THR A 256 -7.58 -5.80 30.91
CA THR A 256 -7.55 -7.25 30.70
C THR A 256 -8.90 -7.87 31.02
N GLY A 257 -9.28 -8.94 30.34
CA GLY A 257 -10.41 -9.77 30.74
C GLY A 257 -10.19 -11.26 30.49
N PRO A 258 -10.87 -12.15 31.23
CA PRO A 258 -10.65 -13.59 31.09
C PRO A 258 -11.21 -14.13 29.78
N ASP A 259 -10.44 -14.98 29.10
CA ASP A 259 -10.80 -15.49 27.76
C ASP A 259 -11.90 -16.58 27.77
N TRP A 260 -12.11 -17.20 28.92
CA TRP A 260 -13.06 -18.30 29.13
C TRP A 260 -14.48 -17.84 29.43
N LEU A 261 -14.68 -16.55 29.70
CA LEU A 261 -16.00 -16.00 29.96
C LEU A 261 -16.90 -16.11 28.72
N THR A 262 -18.20 -16.24 28.96
CA THR A 262 -19.19 -16.06 27.90
C THR A 262 -19.30 -14.58 27.57
N LEU A 263 -19.70 -14.27 26.34
CA LEU A 263 -19.85 -12.90 25.86
C LEU A 263 -20.75 -12.07 26.78
N ASP A 264 -21.85 -12.65 27.25
CA ASP A 264 -22.78 -11.97 28.14
C ASP A 264 -22.14 -11.58 29.48
N ARG A 265 -21.36 -12.49 30.08
CA ARG A 265 -20.64 -12.24 31.33
C ARG A 265 -19.55 -11.18 31.14
N PHE A 266 -18.81 -11.23 30.04
CA PHE A 266 -17.76 -10.25 29.78
C PHE A 266 -18.29 -8.86 29.48
N LEU A 267 -19.43 -8.72 28.82
CA LEU A 267 -20.05 -7.40 28.62
C LEU A 267 -20.48 -6.74 29.94
N ALA A 268 -20.65 -7.52 31.01
CA ALA A 268 -20.89 -7.00 32.36
C ALA A 268 -19.60 -6.55 33.08
N GLU A 269 -18.43 -6.98 32.63
CA GLU A 269 -17.13 -6.63 33.24
C GLU A 269 -16.74 -5.17 32.99
N PRO A 270 -16.00 -4.51 33.92
CA PRO A 270 -15.46 -3.18 33.70
C PRO A 270 -14.56 -3.10 32.45
N ALA A 271 -13.87 -4.20 32.13
CA ALA A 271 -13.02 -4.31 30.95
C ALA A 271 -13.80 -4.06 29.64
N ALA A 272 -15.07 -4.49 29.55
CA ALA A 272 -15.90 -4.23 28.37
C ALA A 272 -16.37 -2.78 28.26
N ARG A 273 -16.34 -2.01 29.35
CA ARG A 273 -16.70 -0.58 29.42
C ARG A 273 -15.48 0.33 29.29
N THR A 274 -14.36 -0.22 28.86
CA THR A 274 -13.12 0.52 28.70
C THR A 274 -13.22 1.61 27.63
N ARG A 275 -12.48 2.70 27.81
CA ARG A 275 -12.29 3.73 26.78
C ARG A 275 -11.27 3.33 25.72
N TYR A 276 -10.50 2.27 25.98
CA TYR A 276 -9.53 1.75 25.03
C TYR A 276 -10.25 1.08 23.85
N PRO A 277 -9.67 1.15 22.63
CA PRO A 277 -10.28 0.55 21.44
C PRO A 277 -10.29 -0.98 21.49
N VAL A 278 -9.50 -1.60 22.38
CA VAL A 278 -9.41 -3.06 22.54
C VAL A 278 -9.24 -3.44 24.01
N VAL A 279 -9.58 -4.70 24.31
CA VAL A 279 -9.31 -5.38 25.58
C VAL A 279 -8.39 -6.56 25.32
N VAL A 280 -7.41 -6.76 26.20
CA VAL A 280 -6.51 -7.92 26.14
C VAL A 280 -7.15 -9.09 26.86
N LEU A 281 -7.25 -10.23 26.19
CA LEU A 281 -7.72 -11.45 26.80
C LEU A 281 -6.57 -12.20 27.45
N VAL A 282 -6.82 -12.73 28.65
CA VAL A 282 -5.85 -13.53 29.41
C VAL A 282 -6.38 -14.92 29.69
N ASP A 283 -5.46 -15.88 29.71
CA ASP A 283 -5.71 -17.25 30.15
C ASP A 283 -5.72 -17.35 31.70
N PRO A 284 -6.10 -18.50 32.28
CA PRO A 284 -6.12 -18.66 33.73
C PRO A 284 -4.76 -18.48 34.43
N ALA A 285 -3.65 -18.54 33.69
CA ALA A 285 -2.30 -18.30 34.18
C ALA A 285 -1.87 -16.81 34.08
N GLY A 286 -2.77 -15.94 33.58
CA GLY A 286 -2.52 -14.51 33.39
C GLY A 286 -1.70 -14.18 32.13
N ARG A 287 -1.52 -15.13 31.21
CA ARG A 287 -0.81 -14.91 29.95
C ARG A 287 -1.78 -14.41 28.89
N ALA A 288 -1.31 -13.56 27.98
CA ALA A 288 -2.15 -13.02 26.92
C ALA A 288 -2.55 -14.12 25.92
N SER A 289 -3.85 -14.25 25.66
CA SER A 289 -4.39 -15.21 24.68
C SER A 289 -4.92 -14.54 23.41
N GLY A 290 -5.27 -13.24 23.45
CA GLY A 290 -5.68 -12.51 22.26
C GLY A 290 -6.14 -11.08 22.54
N LEU A 291 -6.71 -10.44 21.50
CA LEU A 291 -7.29 -9.10 21.56
C LEU A 291 -8.74 -9.13 21.11
N VAL A 292 -9.58 -8.33 21.75
CA VAL A 292 -10.98 -8.17 21.34
C VAL A 292 -11.37 -6.70 21.28
N ASP A 293 -12.18 -6.35 20.28
CA ASP A 293 -12.79 -5.02 20.13
C ASP A 293 -14.18 -5.04 20.77
N PRO A 294 -14.40 -4.33 21.90
CA PRO A 294 -15.69 -4.29 22.58
C PRO A 294 -16.85 -3.83 21.68
N ARG A 295 -16.59 -3.01 20.67
CA ARG A 295 -17.63 -2.53 19.73
C ARG A 295 -18.14 -3.65 18.83
N ARG A 296 -17.27 -4.58 18.44
CA ARG A 296 -17.67 -5.79 17.68
C ARG A 296 -18.49 -6.74 18.52
N LEU A 297 -18.16 -6.84 19.81
CA LEU A 297 -18.88 -7.66 20.78
C LEU A 297 -20.31 -7.16 21.00
N ALA A 298 -20.50 -5.84 21.09
CA ALA A 298 -21.82 -5.22 21.23
C ALA A 298 -22.77 -5.49 20.05
N ALA A 299 -22.24 -5.73 18.85
CA ALA A 299 -23.03 -6.00 17.65
C ALA A 299 -23.63 -7.43 17.61
N VAL A 300 -23.20 -8.34 18.49
CA VAL A 300 -23.75 -9.70 18.56
C VAL A 300 -25.15 -9.65 19.18
N PRO A 301 -26.18 -10.28 18.58
CA PRO A 301 -27.54 -10.29 19.12
C PRO A 301 -27.63 -10.96 20.51
N PRO A 302 -28.43 -10.44 21.47
CA PRO A 302 -28.54 -10.97 22.83
C PRO A 302 -28.77 -12.48 22.93
N GLY A 303 -29.66 -13.02 22.08
CA GLY A 303 -30.00 -14.45 22.08
C GLY A 303 -28.84 -15.41 21.76
N ARG A 304 -27.72 -14.90 21.20
CA ARG A 304 -26.53 -15.71 20.89
C ARG A 304 -25.38 -15.53 21.90
N ARG A 305 -25.47 -14.57 22.83
CA ARG A 305 -24.34 -14.18 23.69
C ARG A 305 -24.03 -15.20 24.79
N ALA A 306 -25.04 -15.90 25.30
CA ALA A 306 -24.85 -16.86 26.39
C ALA A 306 -24.03 -18.09 25.99
N GLY A 307 -24.10 -18.52 24.71
CA GLY A 307 -23.39 -19.70 24.21
C GLY A 307 -22.02 -19.44 23.58
N LEU A 308 -21.65 -18.17 23.36
CA LEU A 308 -20.39 -17.79 22.72
C LEU A 308 -19.35 -17.37 23.77
N ARG A 309 -18.13 -17.93 23.69
CA ARG A 309 -17.01 -17.47 24.53
C ARG A 309 -16.27 -16.33 23.83
N ILE A 310 -15.68 -15.42 24.60
CA ILE A 310 -15.00 -14.26 23.98
C ILE A 310 -13.78 -14.71 23.18
N ARG A 311 -13.05 -15.74 23.63
CA ARG A 311 -11.93 -16.31 22.87
C ARG A 311 -12.29 -16.71 21.43
N ASP A 312 -13.53 -17.12 21.20
CA ASP A 312 -14.01 -17.57 19.88
C ASP A 312 -14.29 -16.36 18.95
N LEU A 313 -14.43 -15.16 19.53
CA LEU A 313 -14.65 -13.89 18.83
C LEU A 313 -13.38 -13.01 18.81
N ALA A 314 -12.32 -13.45 19.49
CA ALA A 314 -11.09 -12.72 19.64
C ALA A 314 -10.19 -12.85 18.40
N THR A 315 -9.32 -11.87 18.22
CA THR A 315 -8.13 -12.06 17.37
C THR A 315 -7.10 -12.83 18.19
N PRO A 316 -6.70 -14.05 17.78
CA PRO A 316 -5.76 -14.86 18.54
C PRO A 316 -4.38 -14.20 18.53
N LEU A 317 -3.57 -14.46 19.57
CA LEU A 317 -2.27 -13.83 19.76
C LEU A 317 -1.35 -13.83 18.51
N PRO A 318 -1.25 -14.91 17.69
CA PRO A 318 -0.43 -14.91 16.48
C PRO A 318 -0.88 -13.90 15.41
N GLY A 319 -2.14 -13.45 15.47
CA GLY A 319 -2.69 -12.40 14.60
C GLY A 319 -2.50 -10.98 15.16
N CYS A 320 -1.93 -10.84 16.37
CA CYS A 320 -1.72 -9.55 17.03
C CYS A 320 -0.28 -9.05 16.80
N LEU A 321 -0.11 -7.72 16.77
CA LEU A 321 1.21 -7.11 16.79
C LEU A 321 1.69 -7.05 18.24
N VAL A 322 2.74 -7.82 18.54
CA VAL A 322 3.30 -7.98 19.90
C VAL A 322 4.70 -7.39 19.95
N ALA A 323 5.04 -6.74 21.06
CA ALA A 323 6.39 -6.22 21.32
C ALA A 323 6.79 -6.39 22.79
N ALA A 324 8.10 -6.47 23.04
CA ALA A 324 8.67 -6.40 24.38
C ALA A 324 8.84 -4.93 24.81
N PRO A 325 8.82 -4.61 26.12
CA PRO A 325 9.01 -3.25 26.62
C PRO A 325 10.35 -2.61 26.19
N GLY A 326 11.38 -3.45 26.00
CA GLY A 326 12.71 -3.03 25.57
C GLY A 326 12.87 -2.79 24.07
N ASP A 327 11.90 -3.20 23.25
CA ASP A 327 11.98 -3.07 21.79
C ASP A 327 11.99 -1.58 21.37
N ASP A 328 12.69 -1.28 20.27
CA ASP A 328 12.58 0.02 19.62
C ASP A 328 11.23 0.14 18.91
N LEU A 329 10.53 1.25 19.17
CA LEU A 329 9.18 1.47 18.66
C LEU A 329 9.13 1.57 17.14
N VAL A 330 10.17 2.12 16.50
CA VAL A 330 10.25 2.20 15.04
C VAL A 330 10.43 0.82 14.43
N ASP A 331 11.25 -0.04 15.03
CA ASP A 331 11.46 -1.41 14.56
C ASP A 331 10.18 -2.26 14.69
N VAL A 332 9.37 -2.02 15.72
CA VAL A 332 8.05 -2.63 15.85
C VAL A 332 7.09 -2.13 14.77
N LEU A 333 7.04 -0.82 14.53
CA LEU A 333 6.18 -0.21 13.50
C LEU A 333 6.58 -0.60 12.07
N ASP A 334 7.87 -0.78 11.79
CA ASP A 334 8.36 -1.21 10.48
C ASP A 334 8.07 -2.70 10.21
N ARG A 335 7.89 -3.52 11.26
CA ARG A 335 7.41 -4.93 11.16
C ARG A 335 5.90 -5.06 11.11
N ALA A 336 5.16 -3.99 11.41
CA ALA A 336 3.71 -4.02 11.51
C ALA A 336 3.04 -4.33 10.16
N THR A 337 2.20 -5.36 10.13
CA THR A 337 1.35 -5.70 8.97
C THR A 337 -0.04 -5.06 9.04
N ALA A 338 -0.42 -4.59 10.22
CA ALA A 338 -1.65 -3.87 10.52
C ALA A 338 -1.33 -2.64 11.38
N PRO A 339 -2.16 -1.58 11.31
CA PRO A 339 -2.03 -0.46 12.22
C PRO A 339 -2.22 -0.89 13.69
N PRO A 340 -1.73 -0.09 14.66
CA PRO A 340 -1.91 -0.33 16.09
C PRO A 340 -3.37 -0.66 16.44
N PRO A 341 -3.62 -1.41 17.53
CA PRO A 341 -2.79 -1.43 18.74
C PRO A 341 -1.62 -2.43 18.74
N ILE A 342 -0.53 -2.07 19.45
CA ILE A 342 0.59 -2.97 19.78
C ILE A 342 0.38 -3.48 21.20
N LEU A 343 0.34 -4.80 21.36
CA LEU A 343 0.28 -5.46 22.66
C LEU A 343 1.69 -5.58 23.24
N VAL A 344 1.90 -5.03 24.43
CA VAL A 344 3.20 -5.10 25.11
C VAL A 344 3.18 -6.24 26.11
N LEU A 345 4.05 -7.23 25.90
CA LEU A 345 4.16 -8.40 26.73
C LEU A 345 5.53 -8.45 27.44
N ASP A 346 5.52 -8.95 28.66
CA ASP A 346 6.70 -9.33 29.43
C ASP A 346 6.52 -10.77 29.90
N ASP A 347 7.39 -11.68 29.47
CA ASP A 347 7.25 -13.13 29.66
C ASP A 347 5.85 -13.72 29.34
N GLY A 348 5.20 -13.14 28.33
CA GLY A 348 3.86 -13.54 27.88
C GLY A 348 2.71 -12.96 28.70
N ARG A 349 2.97 -12.14 29.72
CA ARG A 349 1.97 -11.39 30.48
C ARG A 349 1.77 -10.00 29.88
N PRO A 350 0.52 -9.50 29.76
CA PRO A 350 0.27 -8.18 29.22
C PRO A 350 0.60 -7.09 30.23
N ILE A 351 1.56 -6.24 29.89
CA ILE A 351 2.02 -5.13 30.73
C ILE A 351 1.68 -3.75 30.16
N GLY A 352 1.14 -3.68 28.94
CA GLY A 352 0.78 -2.41 28.34
C GLY A 352 0.21 -2.53 26.95
N ILE A 353 -0.27 -1.40 26.43
CA ILE A 353 -0.75 -1.26 25.07
C ILE A 353 -0.27 0.05 24.46
N VAL A 354 0.19 0.02 23.22
CA VAL A 354 0.49 1.23 22.44
C VAL A 354 -0.64 1.45 21.45
N THR A 355 -1.34 2.57 21.57
CA THR A 355 -2.43 2.97 20.67
C THR A 355 -1.95 4.05 19.70
N VAL A 356 -2.73 4.33 18.65
CA VAL A 356 -2.43 5.41 17.69
C VAL A 356 -2.36 6.76 18.40
N GLU A 357 -3.25 7.01 19.37
CA GLU A 357 -3.28 8.24 20.14
C GLU A 357 -2.00 8.43 20.97
N ALA A 358 -1.42 7.34 21.50
CA ALA A 358 -0.17 7.37 22.24
C ALA A 358 1.01 7.75 21.32
N LEU A 359 1.07 7.17 20.11
CA LEU A 359 2.07 7.51 19.10
C LEU A 359 1.98 8.97 18.69
N ASP A 360 0.77 9.45 18.41
CA ASP A 360 0.51 10.83 18.01
C ASP A 360 0.88 11.83 19.10
N ARG A 361 0.61 11.49 20.37
CA ARG A 361 1.00 12.32 21.53
C ARG A 361 2.52 12.46 21.63
N ILE A 362 3.27 11.37 21.50
CA ILE A 362 4.74 11.41 21.54
C ILE A 362 5.29 12.21 20.36
N ALA A 363 4.73 12.00 19.17
CA ALA A 363 5.13 12.73 17.98
C ALA A 363 4.90 14.24 18.11
N ARG A 364 3.79 14.66 18.74
CA ARG A 364 3.53 16.08 19.03
C ARG A 364 4.51 16.66 20.06
N ASN A 365 4.78 15.95 21.15
CA ASN A 365 5.64 16.44 22.22
C ASN A 365 7.12 16.57 21.81
N ARG A 366 7.54 15.83 20.78
CA ARG A 366 8.91 15.88 20.24
C ARG A 366 9.07 16.77 19.01
N ARG A 367 7.97 17.31 18.45
CA ARG A 367 8.11 18.40 17.49
C ARG A 367 8.69 19.59 18.27
N PRO A 368 9.80 20.20 17.83
CA PRO A 368 10.19 21.48 18.39
C PRO A 368 8.97 22.38 18.26
N THR A 369 8.54 22.98 19.37
CA THR A 369 7.68 24.16 19.31
C THR A 369 8.37 25.12 18.35
N THR A 370 7.85 25.23 17.13
CA THR A 370 8.04 26.43 16.33
C THR A 370 7.40 27.53 17.17
N THR A 371 8.22 28.15 18.01
CA THR A 371 7.91 29.40 18.67
C THR A 371 7.46 30.35 17.57
N ALA A 372 6.25 30.85 17.76
CA ALA A 372 5.78 32.06 17.13
C ALA A 372 6.83 33.15 17.35
N GLU A 373 7.29 33.74 16.26
CA GLU A 373 7.62 35.16 16.13
C GLU A 373 7.21 35.59 14.72
#